data_AF-A0A3D0R0X9-F1
#
_entry.id   AF-A0A3D0R0X9-F1
#
_cell.length_a   1.000
_cell.length_b   1.000
_cell.length_c   1.000
_cell.angle_alpha   90.00
_cell.angle_beta   90.00
_cell.angle_gamma   90.00
#
_symmetry.space_group_name_H-M   'P 1'
#
loop_
_entity.id
_entity.type
_entity.pdbx_description
1 polymer ?
#
loop_
_entity_poly.entity_id
_entity_poly.type
_entity_poly.pdbx_seq_one_letter_code
_entity_poly.pdbx_strand_id
1 'polypeptide(L)'
;MSDAAQPSAAEVRAAAEAVKAALDRHLDAVERRSGEDDPTVYAAFNELAAAAEEYDELLYEAYDEVTPFEIPGDDSLPAYTGPDEPSALSVLIRRDYSVVEPRRLFAQAQRVADLDPDADPAVDGGEDEEAGSIGNSVHTALGVLFGEYEPDEIASRHEEFGFEEGDSTLWVTAADESAEPGEWLTAPFDDVDPQRVVCRFDVSAVFDDEDEDEQREGPADGAEL
;
A
#
# COMPACT_ATOMS: atom_id res chain seq x y z
N MET A 1 -29.64 21.14 -16.17
CA MET A 1 -28.26 21.65 -16.08
C MET A 1 -28.29 22.65 -14.94
N SER A 2 -27.71 22.27 -13.81
CA SER A 2 -27.87 22.93 -12.51
C SER A 2 -27.30 24.35 -12.52
N ASP A 3 -28.09 25.28 -12.00
CA ASP A 3 -27.72 26.66 -11.70
C ASP A 3 -26.88 26.63 -10.40
N ALA A 4 -25.58 26.31 -10.52
CA ALA A 4 -24.64 26.47 -9.42
C ALA A 4 -24.34 27.97 -9.30
N ALA A 5 -24.73 28.58 -8.19
CA ALA A 5 -24.49 29.99 -7.94
C ALA A 5 -22.98 30.25 -7.97
N GLN A 6 -22.53 31.16 -8.82
CA GLN A 6 -21.14 31.59 -8.89
C GLN A 6 -20.71 32.20 -7.54
N PRO A 7 -19.51 31.88 -7.03
CA PRO A 7 -19.03 32.44 -5.78
C PRO A 7 -18.97 33.96 -5.86
N SER A 8 -19.41 34.59 -4.79
CA SER A 8 -19.48 36.04 -4.68
C SER A 8 -18.11 36.65 -4.39
N ALA A 9 -17.94 37.91 -4.78
CA ALA A 9 -16.74 38.67 -4.41
C ALA A 9 -16.56 38.81 -2.88
N ALA A 10 -17.58 38.55 -2.06
CA ALA A 10 -17.46 38.54 -0.61
C ALA A 10 -16.81 37.24 -0.12
N GLU A 11 -17.16 36.09 -0.72
CA GLU A 11 -16.58 34.78 -0.41
C GLU A 11 -15.10 34.73 -0.79
N VAL A 12 -14.74 35.20 -2.00
CA VAL A 12 -13.32 35.26 -2.42
C VAL A 12 -12.50 36.14 -1.47
N ARG A 13 -13.07 37.26 -0.98
CA ARG A 13 -12.38 38.10 0.01
C ARG A 13 -12.28 37.42 1.37
N ALA A 14 -13.29 36.67 1.79
CA ALA A 14 -13.25 35.92 3.04
C ALA A 14 -12.17 34.83 3.00
N ALA A 15 -12.07 34.09 1.90
CA ALA A 15 -11.03 33.10 1.68
C ALA A 15 -9.63 33.75 1.66
N ALA A 16 -9.46 34.90 1.00
CA ALA A 16 -8.20 35.64 1.05
C ALA A 16 -7.80 36.08 2.47
N GLU A 17 -8.76 36.45 3.32
CA GLU A 17 -8.49 36.75 4.74
C GLU A 17 -8.17 35.48 5.54
N ALA A 18 -8.79 34.34 5.21
CA ALA A 18 -8.49 33.05 5.83
C ALA A 18 -7.04 32.61 5.55
N VAL A 19 -6.55 32.78 4.31
CA VAL A 19 -5.15 32.52 3.94
C VAL A 19 -4.19 33.37 4.78
N LYS A 20 -4.46 34.68 4.93
CA LYS A 20 -3.62 35.56 5.75
C LYS A 20 -3.58 35.12 7.21
N ALA A 21 -4.74 34.81 7.78
CA ALA A 21 -4.84 34.34 9.15
C ALA A 21 -4.16 32.98 9.36
N ALA A 22 -4.18 32.09 8.37
CA ALA A 22 -3.45 30.83 8.41
C ALA A 22 -1.93 31.04 8.31
N LEU A 23 -1.47 31.98 7.49
CA LEU A 23 -0.07 32.38 7.38
C LEU A 23 0.47 32.90 8.71
N ASP A 24 -0.29 33.79 9.38
CA ASP A 24 0.07 34.31 10.70
C ASP A 24 0.17 33.17 11.73
N ARG A 25 -0.79 32.24 11.74
CA ARG A 25 -0.78 31.06 12.65
C ARG A 25 0.39 30.12 12.37
N HIS A 26 0.72 29.88 11.11
CA HIS A 26 1.85 29.05 10.72
C HIS A 26 3.17 29.68 11.17
N LEU A 27 3.37 30.99 10.94
CA LEU A 27 4.55 31.71 11.44
C LEU A 27 4.65 31.63 12.97
N ASP A 28 3.54 31.85 13.66
CA ASP A 28 3.41 31.75 15.10
C ASP A 28 3.78 30.36 15.65
N ALA A 29 3.48 29.29 14.91
CA ALA A 29 3.85 27.93 15.26
C ALA A 29 5.35 27.70 15.04
N VAL A 30 5.90 28.17 13.91
CA VAL A 30 7.33 28.07 13.58
C VAL A 30 8.19 28.80 14.62
N GLU A 31 7.80 30.00 15.03
CA GLU A 31 8.51 30.79 16.05
C GLU A 31 8.51 30.14 17.44
N ARG A 32 7.53 29.28 17.73
CA ARG A 32 7.38 28.59 19.03
C ARG A 32 7.82 27.13 19.00
N ARG A 33 8.34 26.64 17.87
CA ARG A 33 8.64 25.21 17.68
C ARG A 33 9.62 24.67 18.72
N SER A 34 9.36 23.46 19.16
CA SER A 34 10.14 22.69 20.14
C SER A 34 10.79 21.47 19.49
N GLY A 35 11.68 21.72 18.52
CA GLY A 35 12.34 20.65 17.76
C GLY A 35 12.31 20.89 16.27
N GLU A 36 12.91 19.96 15.53
CA GLU A 36 12.90 19.94 14.06
C GLU A 36 11.56 19.38 13.54
N ASP A 37 10.97 18.42 14.26
CA ASP A 37 9.70 17.74 13.93
C ASP A 37 8.54 18.13 14.88
N ASP A 38 8.25 19.44 14.98
CA ASP A 38 7.15 19.89 15.86
C ASP A 38 5.78 19.63 15.21
N PRO A 39 4.90 18.80 15.81
CA PRO A 39 3.59 18.49 15.23
C PRO A 39 2.67 19.71 15.12
N THR A 40 2.91 20.75 15.92
CA THR A 40 2.14 22.00 15.88
C THR A 40 2.43 22.80 14.61
N VAL A 41 3.68 22.79 14.15
CA VAL A 41 4.09 23.44 12.90
C VAL A 41 3.45 22.71 11.73
N TYR A 42 3.47 21.38 11.76
CA TYR A 42 2.87 20.53 10.74
C TYR A 42 1.35 20.74 10.62
N ALA A 43 0.65 20.75 11.76
CA ALA A 43 -0.79 21.03 11.78
C ALA A 43 -1.10 22.43 11.20
N ALA A 44 -0.34 23.46 11.59
CA ALA A 44 -0.53 24.81 11.08
C ALA A 44 -0.19 24.94 9.59
N PHE A 45 0.76 24.15 9.09
CA PHE A 45 1.08 24.06 7.66
C PHE A 45 -0.10 23.49 6.86
N ASN A 46 -0.70 22.38 7.31
CA ASN A 46 -1.85 21.77 6.63
C ASN A 46 -3.06 22.72 6.60
N GLU A 47 -3.29 23.45 7.70
CA GLU A 47 -4.35 24.46 7.75
C GLU A 47 -4.10 25.64 6.81
N LEU A 48 -2.85 26.02 6.57
CA LEU A 48 -2.48 27.03 5.58
C LEU A 48 -2.69 26.51 4.15
N ALA A 49 -2.30 25.26 3.88
CA ALA A 49 -2.49 24.63 2.58
C ALA A 49 -3.98 24.56 2.21
N ALA A 50 -4.82 24.06 3.11
CA ALA A 50 -6.26 23.97 2.90
C ALA A 50 -6.91 25.36 2.64
N ALA A 51 -6.52 26.38 3.41
CA ALA A 51 -7.04 27.73 3.22
C ALA A 51 -6.62 28.34 1.87
N ALA A 52 -5.40 28.03 1.40
CA ALA A 52 -4.89 28.50 0.13
C ALA A 52 -5.56 27.80 -1.06
N GLU A 53 -5.83 26.50 -0.97
CA GLU A 53 -6.58 25.74 -1.97
C GLU A 53 -8.01 26.26 -2.12
N GLU A 54 -8.73 26.46 -1.01
CA GLU A 54 -10.09 27.05 -1.02
C GLU A 54 -10.09 28.45 -1.65
N TYR A 55 -9.07 29.25 -1.38
CA TYR A 55 -8.94 30.56 -2.02
C TYR A 55 -8.69 30.46 -3.53
N ASP A 56 -7.83 29.55 -3.97
CA ASP A 56 -7.51 29.35 -5.38
C ASP A 56 -8.73 28.85 -6.17
N GLU A 57 -9.48 27.89 -5.61
CA GLU A 57 -10.75 27.40 -6.18
C GLU A 57 -11.77 28.52 -6.35
N LEU A 58 -12.04 29.29 -5.28
CA LEU A 58 -12.98 30.41 -5.33
C LEU A 58 -12.51 31.54 -6.27
N LEU A 59 -11.20 31.78 -6.36
CA LEU A 59 -10.61 32.76 -7.26
C LEU A 59 -10.81 32.34 -8.72
N TYR A 60 -10.57 31.07 -9.03
CA TYR A 60 -10.77 30.50 -10.36
C TYR A 60 -12.24 30.52 -10.75
N GLU A 61 -13.14 30.06 -9.89
CA GLU A 61 -14.58 30.06 -10.18
C GLU A 61 -15.16 31.47 -10.39
N ALA A 62 -14.70 32.47 -9.63
CA ALA A 62 -15.23 33.83 -9.72
C ALA A 62 -14.59 34.67 -10.85
N TYR A 63 -13.32 34.44 -11.15
CA TYR A 63 -12.52 35.33 -12.00
C TYR A 63 -11.72 34.65 -13.11
N ASP A 64 -11.72 33.32 -13.21
CA ASP A 64 -10.93 32.53 -14.18
C ASP A 64 -9.42 32.82 -14.07
N GLU A 65 -8.96 33.05 -12.83
CA GLU A 65 -7.57 33.38 -12.49
C GLU A 65 -7.05 32.38 -11.46
N VAL A 66 -5.74 32.12 -11.49
CA VAL A 66 -5.05 31.22 -10.56
C VAL A 66 -3.92 31.95 -9.85
N THR A 67 -3.61 31.51 -8.63
CA THR A 67 -2.46 32.03 -7.91
C THR A 67 -1.15 31.45 -8.45
N PRO A 68 -0.04 32.20 -8.41
CA PRO A 68 1.26 31.71 -8.86
C PRO A 68 1.96 30.79 -7.83
N PHE A 69 1.29 30.47 -6.73
CA PHE A 69 1.83 29.62 -5.66
C PHE A 69 1.24 28.23 -5.82
N GLU A 70 2.09 27.22 -5.93
CA GLU A 70 1.63 25.84 -5.84
C GLU A 70 1.78 25.36 -4.40
N ILE A 71 0.68 24.81 -3.85
CA ILE A 71 0.79 23.92 -2.70
C ILE A 71 1.49 22.70 -3.23
N PRO A 72 2.71 22.40 -2.79
CA PRO A 72 3.35 21.20 -3.26
C PRO A 72 2.42 20.04 -2.79
N GLY A 73 2.08 19.13 -3.72
CA GLY A 73 1.01 18.14 -3.49
C GLY A 73 1.32 17.22 -2.30
N ASP A 74 0.50 16.19 -2.08
CA ASP A 74 0.77 15.15 -1.07
C ASP A 74 2.20 14.53 -1.20
N ASP A 75 2.83 14.66 -2.38
CA ASP A 75 4.25 14.42 -2.66
C ASP A 75 5.25 15.36 -1.94
N SER A 76 4.79 16.32 -1.12
CA SER A 76 5.60 17.37 -0.51
C SER A 76 5.58 17.42 1.01
N LEU A 77 4.69 16.63 1.62
CA LEU A 77 4.98 16.14 2.95
C LEU A 77 6.36 15.47 2.85
N PRO A 78 7.29 15.65 3.81
CA PRO A 78 8.48 14.84 3.81
C PRO A 78 8.01 13.39 3.71
N ALA A 79 8.42 12.70 2.63
CA ALA A 79 8.01 11.34 2.36
C ALA A 79 8.08 10.57 3.67
N TYR A 80 6.94 10.02 4.11
CA TYR A 80 6.84 9.37 5.42
C TYR A 80 8.07 8.49 5.63
N THR A 81 8.97 8.90 6.53
CA THR A 81 10.28 8.24 6.68
C THR A 81 10.18 6.94 7.45
N GLY A 82 8.99 6.61 7.96
CA GLY A 82 8.77 5.48 8.84
C GLY A 82 9.30 5.72 10.25
N PRO A 83 9.08 4.75 11.16
CA PRO A 83 9.83 4.67 12.41
C PRO A 83 11.32 4.39 12.12
N ASP A 84 12.21 4.85 13.01
CA ASP A 84 13.67 4.60 12.89
C ASP A 84 14.02 3.10 12.81
N GLU A 85 13.24 2.28 13.54
CA GLU A 85 13.37 0.82 13.61
C GLU A 85 11.96 0.19 13.42
N PRO A 86 11.51 -0.08 12.17
CA PRO A 86 10.27 -0.80 11.94
C PRO A 86 10.41 -2.25 12.40
N SER A 87 9.48 -2.72 13.23
CA SER A 87 9.46 -4.10 13.76
C SER A 87 8.54 -5.06 12.99
N ALA A 88 7.75 -4.52 12.06
CA ALA A 88 6.82 -5.27 11.23
C ALA A 88 6.60 -4.52 9.92
N LEU A 89 6.35 -5.25 8.85
CA LEU A 89 6.13 -4.71 7.52
C LEU A 89 5.04 -5.51 6.80
N SER A 90 4.29 -4.84 5.94
CA SER A 90 3.35 -5.46 5.02
C SER A 90 3.71 -5.03 3.61
N VAL A 91 3.82 -6.00 2.70
CA VAL A 91 4.14 -5.75 1.29
C VAL A 91 2.85 -5.87 0.49
N LEU A 92 2.41 -4.77 -0.11
CA LEU A 92 1.20 -4.73 -0.94
C LEU A 92 1.59 -4.70 -2.42
N ILE A 93 1.11 -5.66 -3.20
CA ILE A 93 1.42 -5.79 -4.62
C ILE A 93 0.11 -5.92 -5.41
N ARG A 94 -0.10 -5.04 -6.40
CA ARG A 94 -1.21 -5.17 -7.36
C ARG A 94 -0.72 -5.80 -8.66
N ARG A 95 -1.41 -6.85 -9.12
CA ARG A 95 -1.16 -7.51 -10.41
C ARG A 95 -2.47 -7.69 -11.16
N ASP A 96 -2.59 -7.02 -12.30
CA ASP A 96 -3.78 -7.13 -13.15
C ASP A 96 -3.52 -8.15 -14.27
N TYR A 97 -4.44 -9.10 -14.44
CA TYR A 97 -4.39 -10.12 -15.49
C TYR A 97 -5.59 -9.99 -16.42
N SER A 98 -5.32 -10.05 -17.72
CA SER A 98 -6.38 -10.28 -18.71
C SER A 98 -6.57 -11.77 -18.94
N VAL A 99 -7.79 -12.28 -18.79
CA VAL A 99 -8.10 -13.68 -19.13
C VAL A 99 -8.24 -13.82 -20.65
N VAL A 100 -7.11 -13.99 -21.34
CA VAL A 100 -7.06 -14.07 -22.81
C VAL A 100 -7.55 -15.43 -23.35
N GLU A 101 -7.29 -16.51 -22.61
CA GLU A 101 -7.66 -17.88 -23.02
C GLU A 101 -8.39 -18.64 -21.89
N PRO A 102 -9.70 -18.40 -21.68
CA PRO A 102 -10.45 -18.99 -20.56
C PRO A 102 -10.41 -20.52 -20.52
N ARG A 103 -10.37 -21.18 -21.69
CA ARG A 103 -10.32 -22.65 -21.76
C ARG A 103 -9.05 -23.22 -21.15
N ARG A 104 -7.91 -22.54 -21.31
CA ARG A 104 -6.64 -22.97 -20.73
C ARG A 104 -6.66 -22.80 -19.21
N LEU A 105 -7.23 -21.70 -18.73
CA LEU A 105 -7.47 -21.47 -17.30
C LEU A 105 -8.33 -22.60 -16.70
N PHE A 106 -9.48 -22.89 -17.29
CA PHE A 106 -10.36 -23.97 -16.82
C PHE A 106 -9.68 -25.35 -16.86
N ALA A 107 -8.92 -25.65 -17.92
CA ALA A 107 -8.20 -26.91 -18.02
C ALA A 107 -7.10 -27.05 -16.96
N GLN A 108 -6.43 -25.95 -16.59
CA GLN A 108 -5.44 -25.95 -15.51
C GLN A 108 -6.11 -26.11 -14.15
N ALA A 109 -7.19 -25.37 -13.89
CA ALA A 109 -7.95 -25.49 -12.64
C ALA A 109 -8.48 -26.92 -12.43
N GLN A 110 -9.04 -27.54 -13.48
CA GLN A 110 -9.51 -28.92 -13.41
C GLN A 110 -8.36 -29.90 -13.12
N ARG A 111 -7.18 -29.71 -13.73
CA ARG A 111 -6.01 -30.57 -13.44
C ARG A 111 -5.59 -30.49 -11.98
N VAL A 112 -5.61 -29.30 -11.38
CA VAL A 112 -5.28 -29.11 -9.95
C VAL A 112 -6.30 -29.84 -9.08
N ALA A 113 -7.61 -29.63 -9.32
CA ALA A 113 -8.68 -30.29 -8.58
C ALA A 113 -8.70 -31.83 -8.74
N ASP A 114 -8.24 -32.35 -9.88
CA ASP A 114 -8.15 -33.80 -10.12
C ASP A 114 -6.91 -34.43 -9.43
N LEU A 115 -5.83 -33.65 -9.24
CA LEU A 115 -4.58 -34.11 -8.61
C LEU A 115 -4.67 -34.13 -7.10
N ASP A 116 -5.48 -33.23 -6.53
CA ASP A 116 -5.78 -33.23 -5.12
C ASP A 116 -7.28 -32.97 -4.89
N PRO A 117 -8.09 -34.04 -4.84
CA PRO A 117 -9.54 -33.92 -4.69
C PRO A 117 -9.98 -33.46 -3.29
N ASP A 118 -9.04 -33.42 -2.33
CA ASP A 118 -9.25 -33.00 -0.94
C ASP A 118 -8.34 -31.81 -0.52
N ALA A 119 -7.48 -31.27 -1.40
CA ALA A 119 -6.60 -30.11 -1.12
C ALA A 119 -7.36 -28.83 -0.80
N ASP A 120 -7.00 -28.24 0.33
CA ASP A 120 -7.00 -26.79 0.47
C ASP A 120 -5.74 -26.22 -0.21
N PRO A 121 -5.86 -25.18 -1.06
CA PRO A 121 -4.78 -24.75 -1.94
C PRO A 121 -3.84 -23.77 -1.23
N ALA A 122 -2.92 -24.26 -0.41
CA ALA A 122 -1.71 -23.54 0.01
C ALA A 122 -0.71 -24.54 0.61
N VAL A 123 0.47 -24.71 -0.02
CA VAL A 123 1.81 -24.93 0.58
C VAL A 123 2.80 -25.51 -0.46
N ASP A 124 3.98 -24.91 -0.58
CA ASP A 124 5.29 -25.58 -0.74
C ASP A 124 6.44 -24.56 -0.60
N GLY A 125 7.42 -24.84 0.26
CA GLY A 125 8.54 -23.95 0.64
C GLY A 125 9.95 -24.50 0.33
N GLY A 126 11.01 -23.76 0.72
CA GLY A 126 12.38 -24.29 0.90
C GLY A 126 13.61 -23.38 0.67
N GLU A 127 14.10 -22.77 1.77
CA GLU A 127 15.46 -22.69 2.43
C GLU A 127 16.81 -22.19 1.78
N ASP A 128 17.52 -21.37 2.62
CA ASP A 128 18.98 -21.13 2.89
C ASP A 128 19.92 -20.36 1.89
N GLU A 129 20.88 -19.45 2.24
CA GLU A 129 21.51 -18.89 3.47
C GLU A 129 22.51 -17.72 3.11
N GLU A 130 22.89 -16.91 4.12
CA GLU A 130 24.09 -16.02 4.32
C GLU A 130 24.14 -14.53 3.86
N ALA A 131 24.27 -13.63 4.86
CA ALA A 131 24.27 -12.18 4.76
C ALA A 131 25.64 -11.48 4.89
N GLY A 132 25.84 -10.42 4.09
CA GLY A 132 26.96 -9.46 4.17
C GLY A 132 26.47 -8.02 4.42
N SER A 133 27.04 -7.36 5.42
CA SER A 133 26.66 -6.05 5.96
C SER A 133 26.65 -4.87 4.95
N ILE A 134 25.53 -4.12 4.90
CA ILE A 134 25.48 -2.72 4.41
C ILE A 134 24.45 -1.91 5.23
N GLY A 135 24.88 -0.73 5.72
CA GLY A 135 24.02 0.44 5.98
C GLY A 135 23.21 0.44 7.27
N ASN A 136 23.50 1.40 8.16
CA ASN A 136 22.98 1.48 9.53
C ASN A 136 21.49 1.90 9.69
N SER A 137 20.61 1.61 8.72
CA SER A 137 19.15 1.84 8.87
C SER A 137 18.32 0.81 8.08
N VAL A 138 17.27 0.29 8.72
CA VAL A 138 16.37 -0.74 8.14
C VAL A 138 15.69 -0.24 6.85
N HIS A 139 15.31 1.03 6.80
CA HIS A 139 14.73 1.65 5.60
C HIS A 139 15.68 1.58 4.38
N THR A 140 16.99 1.80 4.60
CA THR A 140 17.98 1.70 3.52
C THR A 140 18.15 0.25 3.06
N ALA A 141 18.13 -0.70 3.99
CA ALA A 141 18.19 -2.12 3.66
C ALA A 141 16.96 -2.57 2.84
N LEU A 142 15.75 -2.18 3.25
CA LEU A 142 14.51 -2.48 2.51
C LEU A 142 14.55 -1.92 1.09
N GLY A 143 14.98 -0.65 0.93
CA GLY A 143 15.09 -0.03 -0.41
C GLY A 143 16.11 -0.73 -1.32
N VAL A 144 17.19 -1.27 -0.77
CA VAL A 144 18.17 -2.06 -1.53
C VAL A 144 17.60 -3.43 -1.89
N LEU A 145 16.96 -4.13 -0.94
CA LEU A 145 16.40 -5.47 -1.18
C LEU A 145 15.30 -5.45 -2.25
N PHE A 146 14.30 -4.59 -2.12
CA PHE A 146 13.21 -4.46 -3.10
C PHE A 146 13.63 -3.78 -4.41
N GLY A 147 14.82 -3.17 -4.45
CA GLY A 147 15.42 -2.66 -5.68
C GLY A 147 16.21 -3.71 -6.47
N GLU A 148 16.76 -4.71 -5.78
CA GLU A 148 17.60 -5.78 -6.37
C GLU A 148 16.79 -7.04 -6.70
N TYR A 149 15.87 -7.45 -5.82
CA TYR A 149 15.13 -8.70 -5.93
C TYR A 149 13.65 -8.48 -6.26
N GLU A 150 13.07 -9.42 -7.01
CA GLU A 150 11.62 -9.44 -7.23
C GLU A 150 10.90 -9.80 -5.92
N PRO A 151 9.71 -9.23 -5.63
CA PRO A 151 9.00 -9.51 -4.39
C PRO A 151 8.67 -11.00 -4.18
N ASP A 152 8.42 -11.74 -5.27
CA ASP A 152 8.15 -13.19 -5.18
C ASP A 152 9.42 -13.97 -4.81
N GLU A 153 10.61 -13.50 -5.20
CA GLU A 153 11.88 -14.08 -4.77
C GLU A 153 12.14 -13.80 -3.29
N ILE A 154 11.91 -12.56 -2.85
CA ILE A 154 12.01 -12.18 -1.43
C ILE A 154 11.06 -13.04 -0.58
N ALA A 155 9.83 -13.26 -1.04
CA ALA A 155 8.85 -14.10 -0.34
C ALA A 155 9.33 -15.56 -0.22
N SER A 156 9.90 -16.12 -1.29
CA SER A 156 10.38 -17.52 -1.28
C SER A 156 11.61 -17.78 -0.40
N ARG A 157 12.39 -16.74 -0.10
CA ARG A 157 13.65 -16.82 0.68
C ARG A 157 13.66 -15.80 1.83
N HIS A 158 12.50 -15.52 2.39
CA HIS A 158 12.31 -14.41 3.33
C HIS A 158 13.19 -14.53 4.59
N GLU A 159 13.46 -15.76 5.03
CA GLU A 159 14.36 -16.06 6.15
C GLU A 159 15.81 -15.60 5.89
N GLU A 160 16.31 -15.73 4.64
CA GLU A 160 17.65 -15.25 4.25
C GLU A 160 17.79 -13.74 4.41
N PHE A 161 16.68 -13.02 4.30
CA PHE A 161 16.61 -11.56 4.47
C PHE A 161 16.31 -11.13 5.92
N GLY A 162 16.17 -12.09 6.84
CA GLY A 162 15.86 -11.85 8.24
C GLY A 162 14.41 -11.48 8.51
N PHE A 163 13.49 -11.87 7.61
CA PHE A 163 12.05 -11.78 7.84
C PHE A 163 11.52 -13.09 8.41
N GLU A 164 10.40 -12.99 9.13
CA GLU A 164 9.58 -14.11 9.58
C GLU A 164 8.23 -13.96 8.90
N GLU A 165 7.69 -15.04 8.33
CA GLU A 165 6.40 -14.99 7.66
C GLU A 165 5.26 -14.75 8.66
N GLY A 166 4.36 -13.84 8.30
CA GLY A 166 3.14 -13.57 9.05
C GLY A 166 1.92 -14.02 8.24
N ASP A 167 0.73 -13.84 8.82
CA ASP A 167 -0.52 -14.12 8.11
C ASP A 167 -0.59 -13.36 6.77
N SER A 168 -1.07 -14.02 5.73
CA SER A 168 -1.23 -13.43 4.40
C SER A 168 -2.64 -13.63 3.86
N THR A 169 -3.11 -12.65 3.08
CA THR A 169 -4.42 -12.71 2.45
C THR A 169 -4.28 -12.32 0.97
N LEU A 170 -4.72 -13.21 0.08
CA LEU A 170 -4.86 -12.95 -1.34
C LEU A 170 -6.32 -12.67 -1.69
N TRP A 171 -6.57 -11.54 -2.33
CA TRP A 171 -7.87 -11.23 -2.95
C TRP A 171 -7.79 -11.36 -4.47
N VAL A 172 -8.73 -12.10 -5.04
CA VAL A 172 -8.98 -12.13 -6.48
C VAL A 172 -10.23 -11.30 -6.73
N THR A 173 -10.06 -10.11 -7.30
CA THR A 173 -11.17 -9.22 -7.67
C THR A 173 -11.43 -9.28 -9.17
N ALA A 174 -12.69 -9.10 -9.56
CA ALA A 174 -13.05 -8.98 -10.97
C ALA A 174 -13.26 -7.51 -11.35
N ALA A 175 -12.66 -7.11 -12.46
CA ALA A 175 -12.93 -5.85 -13.15
C ALA A 175 -13.84 -6.10 -14.36
N ASP A 176 -14.71 -5.14 -14.65
CA ASP A 176 -15.61 -5.21 -15.81
C ASP A 176 -14.85 -5.00 -17.13
N GLU A 177 -13.78 -4.19 -17.09
CA GLU A 177 -12.91 -3.87 -18.21
C GLU A 177 -11.43 -3.96 -17.77
N SER A 178 -10.53 -4.16 -18.73
CA SER A 178 -9.09 -4.14 -18.46
C SER A 178 -8.61 -2.69 -18.34
N ALA A 179 -7.80 -2.40 -17.31
CA ALA A 179 -7.19 -1.10 -17.13
C ALA A 179 -6.22 -0.76 -18.27
N GLU A 180 -6.12 0.53 -18.60
CA GLU A 180 -5.12 1.02 -19.54
C GLU A 180 -3.71 1.00 -18.91
N PRO A 181 -2.65 0.82 -19.72
CA PRO A 181 -1.28 0.83 -19.20
C PRO A 181 -0.97 2.13 -18.46
N GLY A 182 -0.67 2.00 -17.16
CA GLY A 182 -0.28 3.13 -16.31
C GLY A 182 -1.44 3.81 -15.57
N GLU A 183 -2.69 3.46 -15.86
CA GLU A 183 -3.89 4.11 -15.32
C GLU A 183 -3.90 4.18 -13.79
N TRP A 184 -3.46 3.12 -13.12
CA TRP A 184 -3.50 2.99 -11.67
C TRP A 184 -2.14 3.15 -10.98
N LEU A 185 -1.05 3.43 -11.69
CA LEU A 185 0.29 3.46 -11.07
C LEU A 185 0.45 4.55 -10.01
N THR A 186 -0.32 5.64 -10.10
CA THR A 186 -0.31 6.73 -9.11
C THR A 186 -1.11 6.39 -7.85
N ALA A 187 -2.15 5.55 -7.96
CA ALA A 187 -3.04 5.19 -6.87
C ALA A 187 -3.47 3.71 -6.99
N PRO A 188 -2.53 2.75 -6.83
CA PRO A 188 -2.77 1.34 -7.16
C PRO A 188 -3.88 0.69 -6.33
N PHE A 189 -4.16 1.19 -5.13
CA PHE A 189 -5.04 0.53 -4.16
C PHE A 189 -6.33 1.30 -3.83
N ASP A 190 -6.49 2.53 -4.33
CA ASP A 190 -7.63 3.40 -3.98
C ASP A 190 -8.97 2.82 -4.48
N ASP A 191 -8.95 2.17 -5.64
CA ASP A 191 -10.15 1.60 -6.28
C ASP A 191 -10.43 0.13 -5.88
N VAL A 192 -9.71 -0.42 -4.90
CA VAL A 192 -9.92 -1.82 -4.47
C VAL A 192 -11.19 -1.91 -3.64
N ASP A 193 -12.27 -2.38 -4.27
CA ASP A 193 -13.57 -2.62 -3.62
C ASP A 193 -13.66 -4.04 -3.02
N PRO A 194 -13.72 -4.19 -1.68
CA PRO A 194 -13.89 -5.49 -1.02
C PRO A 194 -15.17 -6.23 -1.45
N GLN A 195 -16.19 -5.51 -1.95
CA GLN A 195 -17.43 -6.12 -2.43
C GLN A 195 -17.27 -6.83 -3.79
N ARG A 196 -16.18 -6.58 -4.53
CA ARG A 196 -15.86 -7.20 -5.83
C ARG A 196 -14.92 -8.40 -5.73
N VAL A 197 -14.61 -8.86 -4.51
CA VAL A 197 -13.79 -10.06 -4.28
C VAL A 197 -14.55 -11.31 -4.73
N VAL A 198 -13.98 -12.00 -5.71
CA VAL A 198 -14.50 -13.27 -6.26
C VAL A 198 -13.98 -14.45 -5.45
N CYS A 199 -12.69 -14.43 -5.10
CA CYS A 199 -12.05 -15.43 -4.26
C CYS A 199 -11.15 -14.74 -3.23
N ARG A 200 -11.14 -15.28 -2.02
CA ARG A 200 -10.25 -14.87 -0.93
C ARG A 200 -9.54 -16.12 -0.42
N PHE A 201 -8.23 -16.04 -0.30
CA PHE A 201 -7.40 -17.08 0.28
C PHE A 201 -6.67 -16.44 1.46
N ASP A 202 -6.81 -17.04 2.63
CA ASP A 202 -6.14 -16.62 3.86
C ASP A 202 -5.18 -17.74 4.27
N VAL A 203 -3.92 -17.41 4.48
CA VAL A 203 -2.89 -18.30 5.02
C VAL A 203 -2.48 -17.75 6.37
N SER A 204 -2.40 -18.60 7.37
CA SER A 204 -1.99 -18.19 8.71
C SER A 204 -0.73 -18.91 9.15
N ALA A 205 0.25 -18.12 9.59
CA ALA A 205 1.55 -18.63 10.02
C ALA A 205 1.47 -19.55 11.25
N VAL A 206 0.36 -19.51 12.02
CA VAL A 206 0.19 -20.35 13.23
C VAL A 206 -0.37 -21.74 12.91
N PHE A 207 -1.13 -21.86 11.83
CA PHE A 207 -1.80 -23.12 11.47
C PHE A 207 -0.97 -23.97 10.50
N ASP A 208 0.00 -23.36 9.81
CA ASP A 208 0.90 -24.07 8.88
C ASP A 208 1.83 -25.06 9.62
N ASP A 209 2.27 -24.72 10.84
CA ASP A 209 3.14 -25.56 11.68
C ASP A 209 2.47 -26.84 12.21
N GLU A 210 1.13 -26.90 12.28
CA GLU A 210 0.41 -28.05 12.86
C GLU A 210 0.29 -29.23 11.87
N ASP A 211 0.36 -28.98 10.56
CA ASP A 211 0.13 -29.99 9.52
C ASP A 211 1.40 -30.77 9.11
N GLU A 212 2.60 -30.27 9.43
CA GLU A 212 3.87 -30.96 9.14
C GLU A 212 4.15 -32.17 10.07
N ASP A 213 3.59 -32.16 11.28
CA ASP A 213 3.87 -33.17 12.30
C ASP A 213 3.01 -34.45 12.15
N GLU A 214 1.88 -34.42 11.43
CA GLU A 214 0.99 -35.58 11.28
C GLU A 214 1.42 -36.57 10.18
N GLN A 215 2.36 -36.20 9.29
CA GLN A 215 2.79 -37.06 8.18
C GLN A 215 3.95 -38.02 8.52
N ARG A 216 4.46 -38.03 9.78
CA ARG A 216 5.61 -38.87 10.19
C ARG A 216 5.28 -40.20 10.87
N GLU A 217 4.02 -40.58 11.07
CA GLU A 217 3.66 -41.91 11.62
C GLU A 217 3.24 -42.92 10.53
N GLY A 218 4.22 -43.37 9.74
CA GLY A 218 4.08 -44.58 8.93
C GLY A 218 3.99 -45.85 9.81
N PRO A 219 3.24 -46.89 9.41
CA PRO A 219 2.92 -48.00 10.28
C PRO A 219 4.17 -48.82 10.61
N ALA A 220 4.39 -49.10 11.90
CA ALA A 220 5.41 -50.02 12.37
C ALA A 220 5.17 -51.42 11.77
N ASP A 221 5.98 -51.78 10.77
CA ASP A 221 6.01 -53.12 10.20
C ASP A 221 6.47 -54.12 11.27
N GLY A 222 5.51 -54.92 11.73
CA GLY A 222 5.76 -56.06 12.59
C GLY A 222 6.37 -57.19 11.77
N ALA A 223 7.70 -57.32 11.80
CA ALA A 223 8.38 -58.51 11.35
C ALA A 223 8.54 -59.51 12.52
N GLU A 224 7.63 -60.48 12.59
CA GLU A 224 7.92 -61.79 13.17
C GLU A 224 9.06 -62.45 12.38
N LEU A 225 10.09 -62.95 13.07
CA LEU A 225 10.62 -64.33 13.01
C LEU A 225 11.77 -64.53 14.01
#